data_AF-A0A2H0Z0Y6-F1
#
_entry.id   AF-A0A2H0Z0Y6-F1
#
_cell.length_a   1.000
_cell.length_b   1.000
_cell.length_c   1.000
_cell.angle_alpha   90.00
_cell.angle_beta   90.00
_cell.angle_gamma   90.00
#
_symmetry.space_group_name_H-M   'P 1'
#
loop_
_entity.id
_entity.type
_entity.pdbx_description
1 polymer ?
#
loop_
_entity_poly.entity_id
_entity_poly.type
_entity_poly.pdbx_seq_one_letter_code
_entity_poly.pdbx_strand_id
1 'polypeptide(L)'
;MIYGLQEFSLLIKDIFAHLGSVKDNWSETVQEMYLIGTKSFFLIFLGGLFTGVILAIETGHQLETFGATAWIAKTVSLGMVRELGPVITGLLLAARTGAKNTSELGAMQLSEQIDALKAFGASPIEKLVIPRTIAALIMF
;
A
#
# COMPACT_ATOMS: atom_id res chain seq x y z
N MET A 1 25.97 -1.68 -6.21
CA MET A 1 25.12 -0.62 -5.61
C MET A 1 24.76 0.48 -6.61
N ILE A 2 25.74 1.09 -7.31
CA ILE A 2 25.48 2.17 -8.28
C ILE A 2 24.58 1.71 -9.44
N TYR A 3 24.81 0.53 -10.02
CA TYR A 3 23.98 -0.01 -11.11
C TYR A 3 22.51 -0.26 -10.71
N GLY A 4 22.25 -0.77 -9.51
CA GLY A 4 20.87 -0.99 -9.04
C GLY A 4 20.10 0.33 -8.83
N LEU A 5 20.78 1.38 -8.37
CA LEU A 5 20.19 2.72 -8.29
C LEU A 5 19.87 3.29 -9.67
N GLN A 6 20.71 3.01 -10.67
CA GLN A 6 20.49 3.43 -12.05
C GLN A 6 19.27 2.74 -12.65
N GLU A 7 19.16 1.41 -12.53
CA GLU A 7 18.01 0.64 -13.04
C GLU A 7 16.70 1.10 -12.39
N PHE A 8 16.71 1.32 -11.08
CA PHE A 8 15.56 1.86 -10.37
C PHE A 8 15.18 3.26 -10.85
N SER A 9 16.17 4.14 -11.10
CA SER A 9 15.91 5.47 -11.66
C SER A 9 15.32 5.41 -13.07
N LEU A 10 15.79 4.48 -13.91
CA LEU A 10 15.24 4.26 -15.25
C LEU A 10 13.80 3.77 -15.17
N LEU A 11 13.51 2.79 -14.31
CA LEU A 11 12.15 2.30 -14.07
C LEU A 11 11.20 3.42 -13.66
N ILE A 12 11.63 4.31 -12.74
CA ILE A 12 10.83 5.47 -12.34
C ILE A 12 10.52 6.36 -13.54
N LYS A 13 11.53 6.68 -14.36
CA LYS A 13 11.32 7.49 -15.57
C LYS A 13 10.33 6.83 -16.54
N ASP A 14 10.44 5.52 -16.73
CA ASP A 14 9.54 4.76 -17.59
C ASP A 14 8.10 4.76 -17.07
N ILE A 15 7.91 4.66 -15.75
CA ILE A 15 6.59 4.77 -15.11
C ILE A 15 5.96 6.12 -15.43
N PHE A 16 6.71 7.22 -15.25
CA PHE A 16 6.22 8.57 -15.54
C PHE A 16 5.93 8.79 -17.03
N ALA A 17 6.76 8.23 -17.93
CA ALA A 17 6.56 8.34 -19.36
C ALA A 17 5.32 7.58 -19.85
N HIS A 18 5.01 6.43 -19.26
CA HIS A 18 3.90 5.56 -19.68
C HIS A 18 2.63 5.73 -18.84
N LEU A 19 2.54 6.79 -18.04
CA LEU A 19 1.37 7.05 -17.19
C LEU A 19 0.06 7.22 -17.99
N GLY A 20 0.15 7.56 -19.28
CA GLY A 20 -0.99 7.68 -20.19
C GLY A 20 -1.63 6.35 -20.62
N SER A 21 -0.91 5.23 -20.51
CA SER A 21 -1.41 3.89 -20.91
C SER A 21 -2.38 3.28 -19.90
N VAL A 22 -2.65 3.97 -18.79
CA VAL A 22 -3.65 3.58 -17.77
C VAL A 22 -5.04 3.40 -18.39
N LYS A 23 -5.37 4.21 -19.40
CA LYS A 23 -6.67 4.12 -20.08
C LYS A 23 -6.87 2.78 -20.76
N ASP A 24 -5.79 2.21 -21.31
CA ASP A 24 -5.85 0.95 -22.05
C ASP A 24 -5.94 -0.26 -21.10
N ASN A 25 -5.43 -0.13 -19.87
CA ASN A 25 -5.40 -1.17 -18.84
C ASN A 25 -6.29 -0.81 -17.63
N TRP A 26 -7.44 -0.19 -17.88
CA TRP A 26 -8.33 0.28 -16.82
C TRP A 26 -8.91 -0.87 -15.99
N SER A 27 -9.25 -1.98 -16.64
CA SER A 27 -9.81 -3.16 -15.97
C SER A 27 -8.81 -3.73 -14.95
N GLU A 28 -7.56 -3.85 -15.34
CA GLU A 28 -6.45 -4.32 -14.51
C GLU A 28 -6.19 -3.36 -13.35
N THR A 29 -6.25 -2.05 -13.61
CA THR A 29 -6.08 -1.03 -12.56
C THR A 29 -7.17 -1.14 -11.51
N VAL A 30 -8.44 -1.28 -11.91
CA VAL A 30 -9.57 -1.46 -10.99
C VAL A 30 -9.45 -2.77 -10.21
N GLN A 31 -9.00 -3.84 -10.85
CA GLN A 31 -8.76 -5.11 -10.18
C GLN A 31 -7.68 -4.96 -9.10
N GLU A 32 -6.58 -4.27 -9.39
CA GLU A 32 -5.53 -4.00 -8.40
C GLU A 32 -6.04 -3.09 -7.27
N MET A 33 -6.88 -2.09 -7.55
CA MET A 33 -7.51 -1.27 -6.52
C MET A 33 -8.37 -2.10 -5.56
N TYR A 34 -9.13 -3.08 -6.08
CA TYR A 34 -9.90 -4.01 -5.27
C TYR A 34 -9.00 -4.90 -4.37
N LEU A 35 -7.88 -5.38 -4.91
CA LEU A 35 -6.92 -6.20 -4.17
C LEU A 35 -6.16 -5.40 -3.09
N ILE A 36 -5.81 -4.15 -3.38
CA ILE A 36 -5.06 -3.27 -2.48
C ILE A 36 -5.98 -2.72 -1.39
N GLY A 37 -7.13 -2.16 -1.74
CA GLY A 37 -8.04 -1.57 -0.75
C GLY A 37 -8.95 -2.60 -0.08
N THR A 38 -9.92 -3.10 -0.85
CA THR A 38 -11.04 -3.88 -0.30
C THR A 38 -10.55 -5.15 0.38
N LYS A 39 -9.64 -5.88 -0.26
CA LYS A 39 -9.11 -7.11 0.34
C LYS A 39 -8.23 -6.83 1.55
N SER A 40 -7.66 -5.63 1.72
CA SER A 40 -6.85 -5.23 2.89
C SER A 40 -7.67 -4.70 4.06
N PHE A 41 -8.95 -4.38 3.84
CA PHE A 41 -9.85 -3.83 4.84
C PHE A 41 -9.81 -4.59 6.17
N PHE A 42 -9.96 -5.92 6.12
CA PHE A 42 -10.00 -6.74 7.35
C PHE A 42 -8.72 -6.61 8.18
N LEU A 43 -7.56 -6.56 7.52
CA LEU A 43 -6.26 -6.46 8.17
C LEU A 43 -6.08 -5.06 8.80
N ILE A 44 -6.45 -4.00 8.09
CA ILE A 44 -6.36 -2.62 8.59
C ILE A 44 -7.34 -2.40 9.75
N PHE A 45 -8.57 -2.91 9.61
CA PHE A 45 -9.59 -2.83 10.65
C PHE A 45 -9.11 -3.50 11.95
N LEU A 46 -8.57 -4.72 11.85
CA LEU A 46 -8.10 -5.45 13.01
C LEU A 46 -6.90 -4.75 13.68
N GLY A 47 -5.97 -4.23 12.88
CA GLY A 47 -4.83 -3.44 13.37
C GLY A 47 -5.28 -2.18 14.09
N GLY A 48 -6.17 -1.39 13.48
CA GLY A 48 -6.71 -0.17 14.08
C GLY A 48 -7.52 -0.44 15.35
N LEU A 49 -8.31 -1.52 15.39
CA LEU A 49 -9.08 -1.91 16.56
C LEU A 49 -8.17 -2.24 17.74
N PHE A 50 -7.18 -3.12 17.55
CA PHE A 50 -6.29 -3.49 18.65
C PHE A 50 -5.41 -2.33 19.11
N THR A 51 -4.89 -1.52 18.18
CA THR A 51 -4.14 -0.32 18.57
C THR A 51 -5.02 0.67 19.34
N GLY A 52 -6.29 0.87 18.93
CA GLY A 52 -7.22 1.73 19.64
C GLY A 52 -7.53 1.27 21.06
N VAL A 53 -7.73 -0.03 21.26
CA VAL A 53 -7.94 -0.61 22.59
C VAL A 53 -6.71 -0.40 23.48
N ILE A 54 -5.52 -0.68 22.97
CA ILE A 54 -4.26 -0.51 23.72
C ILE A 54 -4.08 0.96 24.13
N LEU A 55 -4.28 1.90 23.20
CA LEU A 55 -4.16 3.33 23.50
C LEU A 55 -5.19 3.82 24.51
N ALA A 56 -6.43 3.32 24.44
CA ALA A 56 -7.46 3.71 25.39
C ALA A 56 -7.12 3.27 26.82
N ILE A 57 -6.59 2.05 26.99
CA ILE A 57 -6.15 1.54 28.28
C ILE A 57 -4.96 2.34 28.79
N GLU A 58 -3.94 2.54 27.95
CA GLU A 58 -2.71 3.25 28.32
C GLU A 58 -2.97 4.72 28.66
N THR A 59 -3.72 5.42 27.81
CA THR A 59 -4.12 6.82 28.04
C THR A 59 -5.00 6.94 29.27
N GLY A 60 -5.85 5.95 29.53
CA GLY A 60 -6.68 5.87 30.72
C GLY A 60 -5.86 5.83 31.99
N HIS A 61 -4.88 4.92 32.06
CA HIS A 61 -3.98 4.81 33.20
C HIS A 61 -3.16 6.08 33.42
N GLN A 62 -2.65 6.69 32.34
CA GLN A 62 -1.90 7.93 32.44
C GLN A 62 -2.77 9.09 32.96
N LEU A 63 -3.96 9.32 32.40
CA LEU A 63 -4.82 10.45 32.78
C LEU A 63 -5.49 10.27 34.16
N GLU A 64 -5.65 9.03 34.63
CA GLU A 64 -6.14 8.74 35.98
C GLU A 64 -5.23 9.36 37.04
N THR A 65 -3.90 9.31 36.85
CA THR A 65 -2.93 9.91 37.79
C THR A 65 -3.05 11.44 37.90
N PHE A 66 -3.61 12.09 36.87
CA PHE A 66 -3.86 13.53 36.84
C PHE A 66 -5.32 13.90 37.18
N GLY A 67 -6.18 12.92 37.48
CA GLY A 67 -7.62 13.13 37.68
C GLY A 67 -8.37 13.59 36.41
N ALA A 68 -7.79 13.37 35.23
CA ALA A 68 -8.26 13.91 33.95
C ALA A 68 -8.95 12.86 33.05
N THR A 69 -9.63 11.88 33.64
CA THR A 69 -10.25 10.74 32.91
C THR A 69 -11.29 11.17 31.87
N ALA A 70 -11.92 12.33 32.02
CA ALA A 70 -12.84 12.90 31.04
C ALA A 70 -12.18 13.18 29.66
N TRP A 71 -10.84 13.26 29.59
CA TRP A 71 -10.11 13.58 28.36
C TRP A 71 -9.70 12.35 27.55
N ILE A 72 -9.87 11.13 28.08
CA ILE A 72 -9.40 9.89 27.45
C ILE A 72 -9.94 9.77 26.02
N ALA A 73 -11.26 9.87 25.84
CA ALA A 73 -11.90 9.72 24.53
C ALA A 73 -11.42 10.77 23.52
N LYS A 74 -11.21 12.01 23.95
CA LYS A 74 -10.73 13.11 23.08
C LYS A 74 -9.28 12.88 22.67
N THR A 75 -8.42 12.49 23.59
CA THR A 75 -6.99 12.25 23.31
C THR A 75 -6.81 11.08 22.35
N VAL A 76 -7.48 9.96 22.63
CA VAL A 76 -7.39 8.75 21.79
C VAL A 76 -7.95 8.98 20.40
N SER A 77 -9.16 9.57 20.29
CA SER A 77 -9.78 9.81 18.98
C SER A 77 -8.96 10.78 18.12
N LEU A 78 -8.43 11.84 18.72
CA LEU A 78 -7.60 12.81 18.01
C LEU A 78 -6.28 12.20 17.54
N GLY A 79 -5.59 11.44 18.40
CA GLY A 79 -4.33 10.77 18.06
C GLY A 79 -4.52 9.69 16.98
N MET A 80 -5.61 8.93 17.05
CA MET A 80 -5.94 7.93 16.04
C MET A 80 -6.23 8.57 14.68
N VAL A 81 -7.00 9.65 14.61
CA VAL A 81 -7.35 10.26 13.31
C VAL A 81 -6.17 11.01 12.69
N ARG A 82 -5.36 11.71 13.50
CA ARG A 82 -4.31 12.60 12.98
C ARG A 82 -2.98 11.92 12.71
N GLU A 83 -2.67 10.87 13.46
CA GLU A 83 -1.31 10.30 13.46
C GLU A 83 -1.37 8.81 13.18
N LEU A 84 -1.95 8.04 14.11
CA LEU A 84 -1.78 6.59 14.10
C LEU A 84 -2.62 5.91 13.02
N GLY A 85 -3.81 6.39 12.71
CA GLY A 85 -4.67 5.87 11.65
C GLY A 85 -3.97 5.90 10.29
N PRO A 86 -3.51 7.07 9.81
CA PRO A 86 -2.72 7.16 8.57
C PRO A 86 -1.43 6.32 8.61
N VAL A 87 -0.67 6.36 9.70
CA VAL A 87 0.61 5.65 9.81
C VAL A 87 0.40 4.13 9.76
N ILE A 88 -0.53 3.59 10.54
CA ILE A 88 -0.83 2.16 10.60
C ILE A 88 -1.38 1.69 9.26
N THR A 89 -2.30 2.44 8.66
CA THR A 89 -2.89 2.08 7.36
C THR A 89 -1.82 2.01 6.28
N GLY A 90 -0.97 3.05 6.16
CA GLY A 90 0.12 3.09 5.19
C GLY A 90 1.15 1.96 5.40
N LEU A 91 1.55 1.71 6.65
CA LEU A 91 2.51 0.66 6.98
C LEU A 91 1.97 -0.75 6.63
N LEU A 92 0.73 -1.02 7.04
CA LEU A 92 0.08 -2.31 6.81
C LEU A 92 -0.21 -2.55 5.32
N LEU A 93 -0.67 -1.52 4.59
CA LEU A 93 -0.85 -1.59 3.14
C LEU A 93 0.48 -1.81 2.41
N ALA A 94 1.54 -1.08 2.79
CA ALA A 94 2.88 -1.25 2.21
C ALA A 94 3.41 -2.67 2.40
N ALA A 95 3.33 -3.20 3.63
CA ALA A 95 3.82 -4.54 3.94
C ALA A 95 3.10 -5.60 3.10
N ARG A 96 1.76 -5.58 3.10
CA ARG A 96 0.96 -6.57 2.40
C ARG A 96 1.06 -6.43 0.88
N THR A 97 0.83 -5.24 0.35
CA THR A 97 0.79 -4.98 -1.09
C THR A 97 2.17 -5.13 -1.71
N GLY A 98 3.22 -4.67 -1.01
CA GLY A 98 4.60 -4.85 -1.44
C GLY A 98 4.97 -6.33 -1.54
N ALA A 99 4.62 -7.13 -0.52
CA ALA A 99 4.87 -8.57 -0.54
C ALA A 99 4.10 -9.27 -1.68
N LYS A 100 2.81 -8.96 -1.86
CA LYS A 100 1.96 -9.50 -2.94
C LYS A 100 2.50 -9.15 -4.33
N ASN A 101 2.83 -7.87 -4.57
CA ASN A 101 3.35 -7.44 -5.87
C ASN A 101 4.72 -8.06 -6.17
N THR A 102 5.59 -8.16 -5.16
CA THR A 102 6.93 -8.76 -5.32
C THR A 102 6.84 -10.25 -5.61
N SER A 103 5.98 -10.98 -4.88
CA SER A 103 5.81 -12.43 -5.09
C SER A 103 5.17 -12.74 -6.43
N GLU A 104 4.18 -11.96 -6.87
CA GLU A 104 3.55 -12.11 -8.18
C GLU A 104 4.53 -11.83 -9.33
N LEU A 105 5.26 -10.71 -9.29
CA LEU A 105 6.28 -10.42 -10.31
C LEU A 105 7.39 -11.47 -10.31
N GLY A 106 7.83 -11.92 -9.14
CA GLY A 106 8.81 -12.99 -9.00
C GLY A 106 8.32 -14.30 -9.63
N ALA A 107 7.07 -14.70 -9.39
CA ALA A 107 6.47 -15.89 -9.99
C ALA A 107 6.34 -15.76 -11.52
N MET A 108 5.97 -14.58 -12.02
CA MET A 108 5.87 -14.31 -13.46
C MET A 108 7.25 -14.33 -14.14
N GLN A 109 8.31 -13.86 -13.46
CA GLN A 109 9.68 -13.95 -13.97
C GLN A 109 10.16 -15.41 -14.00
N LEU A 110 9.92 -16.18 -12.93
CA LEU A 110 10.32 -17.59 -12.85
C LEU A 110 9.61 -18.48 -13.88
N SER A 111 8.41 -18.10 -14.30
CA SER A 111 7.63 -18.79 -15.33
C SER A 111 7.80 -18.19 -16.74
N GLU A 112 8.78 -17.30 -16.93
CA GLU A 112 9.10 -16.64 -18.20
C GLU A 112 7.95 -15.84 -18.84
N GLN A 113 6.87 -15.55 -18.10
CA GLN A 113 5.71 -14.81 -18.61
C GLN A 113 6.06 -13.38 -19.01
N ILE A 114 7.01 -12.76 -18.30
CA ILE A 114 7.50 -11.41 -18.61
C ILE A 114 8.24 -11.40 -19.95
N ASP A 115 9.05 -12.42 -20.22
CA ASP A 115 9.83 -12.50 -21.47
C ASP A 115 8.94 -12.94 -22.64
N ALA A 116 7.93 -13.78 -22.38
CA ALA A 116 6.88 -14.07 -23.35
C ALA A 116 6.12 -12.80 -23.78
N LEU A 117 5.75 -11.92 -22.84
CA LEU A 117 5.10 -10.64 -23.18
C LEU A 117 5.96 -9.79 -24.12
N LYS A 118 7.27 -9.69 -23.85
CA LYS A 118 8.21 -8.98 -24.72
C LYS A 118 8.31 -9.63 -26.10
N ALA A 119 8.33 -10.96 -26.17
CA ALA A 119 8.37 -11.69 -27.44
C ALA A 119 7.11 -11.46 -28.30
N PHE A 120 5.96 -11.25 -27.68
CA PHE A 120 4.72 -10.85 -28.35
C PHE A 120 4.64 -9.35 -28.67
N GLY A 121 5.70 -8.57 -28.41
CA GLY A 121 5.76 -7.14 -28.68
C GLY A 121 4.97 -6.26 -27.70
N ALA A 122 4.48 -6.82 -26.59
CA ALA A 122 3.78 -6.06 -25.55
C ALA A 122 4.76 -5.53 -24.50
N SER A 123 4.59 -4.28 -24.08
CA SER A 123 5.37 -3.67 -23.00
C SER A 123 4.98 -4.27 -21.63
N PRO A 124 5.91 -4.96 -20.92
CA PRO A 124 5.62 -5.46 -19.58
C PRO A 124 5.41 -4.35 -18.56
N ILE A 125 6.03 -3.18 -18.77
CA ILE A 125 5.88 -2.02 -17.88
C ILE A 125 4.44 -1.52 -17.93
N GLU A 126 3.89 -1.32 -19.12
CA GLU A 126 2.51 -0.84 -19.31
C GLU A 126 1.47 -1.84 -18.80
N LYS A 127 1.68 -3.14 -19.00
CA LYS A 127 0.70 -4.17 -18.58
C LYS A 127 0.79 -4.56 -17.11
N LEU A 128 1.99 -4.60 -16.52
CA LEU A 128 2.19 -5.17 -15.19
C LEU A 128 2.52 -4.12 -14.13
N VAL A 129 3.31 -3.10 -14.47
CA VAL A 129 3.82 -2.11 -13.50
C VAL A 129 2.84 -0.96 -13.37
N ILE A 130 2.43 -0.34 -14.47
CA ILE A 130 1.57 0.86 -14.46
C ILE A 130 0.25 0.65 -13.70
N PRO A 131 -0.55 -0.41 -13.94
CA PRO A 131 -1.83 -0.59 -13.25
C PRO A 131 -1.65 -0.73 -11.73
N ARG A 132 -0.60 -1.45 -11.30
CA ARG A 132 -0.26 -1.65 -9.89
C ARG A 132 0.19 -0.37 -9.22
N THR A 133 1.04 0.41 -9.89
CA THR A 133 1.54 1.68 -9.35
C THR A 133 0.42 2.70 -9.18
N ILE A 134 -0.49 2.80 -10.16
CA ILE A 134 -1.62 3.74 -10.09
C ILE A 134 -2.65 3.28 -9.05
N ALA A 135 -2.96 1.99 -9.00
CA ALA A 135 -3.82 1.46 -7.96
C ALA A 135 -3.23 1.70 -6.57
N ALA A 136 -1.93 1.53 -6.38
CA ALA A 136 -1.26 1.83 -5.11
C ALA A 136 -1.33 3.34 -4.78
N LEU A 137 -1.09 4.23 -5.75
CA LEU A 137 -1.11 5.68 -5.52
C LEU A 137 -2.49 6.20 -5.13
N ILE A 138 -3.56 5.61 -5.66
CA ILE A 138 -4.95 6.02 -5.36
C ILE A 138 -5.43 5.44 -4.02
N MET A 139 -4.96 4.24 -3.64
CA MET A 139 -5.48 3.51 -2.49
C MET A 139 -4.68 3.69 -1.19
N PHE A 140 -3.47 4.25 -1.25
CA PHE A 140 -2.67 4.63 -0.09
C PHE A 140 -3.13 5.98 0.48
#